data_AF-A0A380Z0J3-F1
#
_entry.id   AF-A0A380Z0J3-F1
#
_cell.length_a   1.000
_cell.length_b   1.000
_cell.length_c   1.000
_cell.angle_alpha   90.00
_cell.angle_beta   90.00
_cell.angle_gamma   90.00
#
_symmetry.space_group_name_H-M   'P 1'
#
loop_
_entity.id
_entity.type
_entity.pdbx_description
1 polymer ?
#
loop_
_entity_poly.entity_id
_entity_poly.type
_entity_poly.pdbx_seq_one_letter_code
_entity_poly.pdbx_strand_id
1 'polypeptide(L)'
;MKRWVYLVQLLGCRSFVEKPNIERARQYLSAGNYFWNSGVFILKTSIWLKAIRQFCPGIYHFVRAAYQNRVEKSIENITFIYPNQADFEKSESQSIDYAVIEKCIEANFSMKMIELTSQWDDLGSFESIWKIRDKNRDGNVLEGNILVKNCHNNLVLSQNTNILIENIDDLIIVETSNGILIKRMNENNTK
;
A
#
# COMPACT_ATOMS: atom_id res chain seq x y z
N MET A 1 -31.34 -17.39 -12.39
CA MET A 1 -30.49 -16.28 -11.89
C MET A 1 -29.87 -16.74 -10.57
N LYS A 2 -28.63 -17.27 -10.58
CA LYS A 2 -27.98 -17.80 -9.36
C LYS A 2 -27.42 -16.62 -8.55
N ARG A 3 -28.05 -16.31 -7.42
CA ARG A 3 -27.55 -15.34 -6.44
C ARG A 3 -26.42 -15.99 -5.66
N TRP A 4 -25.18 -15.54 -5.89
CA TRP A 4 -24.08 -15.83 -4.97
C TRP A 4 -24.25 -14.92 -3.76
N VAL A 5 -24.85 -15.43 -2.69
CA VAL A 5 -24.82 -14.76 -1.38
C VAL A 5 -23.62 -15.33 -0.65
N TYR A 6 -22.44 -14.76 -0.86
CA TYR A 6 -21.36 -14.94 0.11
C TYR A 6 -21.81 -14.21 1.38
N LEU A 7 -22.03 -14.96 2.46
CA LEU A 7 -22.26 -14.38 3.78
C LEU A 7 -20.97 -13.69 4.21
N VAL A 8 -20.90 -12.38 3.98
CA VAL A 8 -19.79 -11.55 4.47
C VAL A 8 -20.02 -11.32 5.96
N GLN A 9 -19.17 -11.93 6.80
CA GLN A 9 -19.22 -11.72 8.23
C GLN A 9 -18.56 -10.39 8.59
N LEU A 10 -19.33 -9.48 9.20
CA LEU A 10 -18.80 -8.24 9.77
C LEU A 10 -18.32 -8.50 11.20
N LEU A 11 -17.02 -8.31 11.44
CA LEU A 11 -16.41 -8.42 12.76
C LEU A 11 -16.26 -7.03 13.39
N GLY A 12 -16.42 -6.94 14.71
CA GLY A 12 -16.15 -5.71 15.45
C GLY A 12 -14.66 -5.48 15.62
N CYS A 13 -14.18 -4.27 15.35
CA CYS A 13 -12.80 -3.89 15.61
C CYS A 13 -12.66 -3.30 17.02
N ARG A 14 -11.80 -3.90 17.86
CA ARG A 14 -11.59 -3.47 19.27
C ARG A 14 -10.35 -2.60 19.48
N SER A 15 -9.40 -2.65 18.55
CA SER A 15 -8.19 -1.85 18.55
C SER A 15 -7.62 -1.80 17.15
N PHE A 16 -7.00 -0.70 16.78
CA PHE A 16 -6.26 -0.55 15.53
C PHE A 16 -4.88 -0.01 15.87
N VAL A 17 -3.83 -0.61 15.29
CA VAL A 17 -2.43 -0.24 15.55
C VAL A 17 -1.68 -0.24 14.22
N GLU A 18 -1.22 0.93 13.80
CA GLU A 18 -0.44 1.14 12.59
C GLU A 18 1.05 0.90 12.88
N LYS A 19 1.64 -0.05 12.13
CA LYS A 19 3.07 -0.40 12.14
C LYS A 19 3.63 -0.60 13.57
N PRO A 20 3.20 -1.69 14.27
CA PRO A 20 3.75 -2.03 15.56
C PRO A 20 5.26 -2.32 15.48
N ASN A 21 5.97 -2.15 16.60
CA ASN A 21 7.34 -2.65 16.72
C ASN A 21 7.39 -4.19 16.64
N ILE A 22 8.59 -4.74 16.44
CA ILE A 22 8.77 -6.17 16.20
C ILE A 22 8.28 -7.04 17.36
N GLU A 23 8.43 -6.57 18.60
CA GLU A 23 7.94 -7.27 19.79
C GLU A 23 6.41 -7.38 19.78
N ARG A 24 5.70 -6.26 19.53
CA ARG A 24 4.23 -6.24 19.44
C ARG A 24 3.74 -7.03 18.24
N ALA A 25 4.41 -6.94 17.09
CA ALA A 25 4.04 -7.70 15.90
C ALA A 25 4.05 -9.23 16.17
N ARG A 26 5.07 -9.72 16.88
CA ARG A 26 5.14 -11.13 17.30
C ARG A 26 4.00 -11.51 18.25
N GLN A 27 3.65 -10.64 19.18
CA GLN A 27 2.52 -10.85 20.10
C GLN A 27 1.19 -10.90 19.36
N TYR A 28 0.99 -10.06 18.35
CA TYR A 28 -0.23 -10.04 17.54
C TYR A 28 -0.40 -11.32 16.73
N LEU A 29 0.69 -11.81 16.13
CA LEU A 29 0.71 -13.08 15.41
C LEU A 29 0.41 -14.26 16.35
N SER A 30 1.02 -14.30 17.55
CA SER A 30 0.78 -15.40 18.49
C SER A 30 -0.62 -15.39 19.10
N ALA A 31 -1.24 -14.21 19.24
CA ALA A 31 -2.60 -14.09 19.74
C ALA A 31 -3.67 -14.60 18.75
N GLY A 32 -3.36 -14.64 17.43
CA GLY A 32 -4.23 -15.22 16.39
C GLY A 32 -5.55 -14.49 16.15
N ASN A 33 -5.74 -13.31 16.76
CA ASN A 33 -6.95 -12.50 16.67
C ASN A 33 -6.68 -11.06 16.17
N TYR A 34 -5.49 -10.84 15.61
CA TYR A 34 -5.11 -9.64 14.91
C TYR A 34 -5.06 -9.90 13.41
N PHE A 35 -5.46 -8.91 12.63
CA PHE A 35 -5.50 -8.98 11.18
C PHE A 35 -4.67 -7.84 10.60
N TRP A 36 -4.08 -8.05 9.43
CA TRP A 36 -3.43 -6.98 8.69
C TRP A 36 -4.46 -6.02 8.11
N ASN A 37 -4.19 -4.72 8.24
CA ASN A 37 -4.95 -3.69 7.56
C ASN A 37 -4.59 -3.70 6.06
N SER A 38 -5.60 -3.86 5.19
CA SER A 38 -5.39 -3.83 3.73
C SER A 38 -5.26 -2.41 3.16
N GLY A 39 -5.45 -1.38 3.98
CA GLY A 39 -5.51 0.01 3.54
C GLY A 39 -6.82 0.41 2.85
N VAL A 40 -7.81 -0.50 2.80
CA VAL A 40 -9.11 -0.24 2.17
C VAL A 40 -10.14 0.13 3.23
N PHE A 41 -10.74 1.31 3.10
CA PHE A 41 -11.78 1.81 4.00
C PHE A 41 -13.07 2.13 3.24
N ILE A 42 -14.21 1.70 3.79
CA ILE A 42 -15.54 2.07 3.32
C ILE A 42 -16.20 2.91 4.40
N LEU A 43 -16.40 4.20 4.13
CA LEU A 43 -16.78 5.19 5.13
C LEU A 43 -17.95 6.04 4.66
N LYS A 44 -18.84 6.40 5.58
CA LYS A 44 -19.84 7.45 5.32
C LYS A 44 -19.17 8.81 5.40
N THR A 45 -19.25 9.61 4.33
CA THR A 45 -18.60 10.93 4.24
C THR A 45 -18.89 11.84 5.43
N SER A 46 -20.13 11.84 5.96
CA SER A 46 -20.47 12.65 7.12
C SER A 46 -19.72 12.24 8.39
N ILE A 47 -19.49 10.93 8.58
CA ILE A 47 -18.75 10.39 9.73
C ILE A 47 -17.26 10.67 9.55
N TRP A 48 -16.74 10.46 8.33
CA TRP A 48 -15.35 10.75 7.99
C TRP A 48 -14.98 12.21 8.24
N LEU A 49 -15.78 13.15 7.72
CA LEU A 49 -15.55 14.58 7.96
C LEU A 49 -15.66 14.96 9.44
N LYS A 50 -16.54 14.30 10.20
CA LYS A 50 -16.62 14.49 11.66
C LYS A 50 -15.33 14.03 12.34
N ALA A 51 -14.81 12.86 11.97
CA ALA A 51 -13.58 12.29 12.53
C ALA A 51 -12.35 13.15 12.19
N ILE A 52 -12.15 13.53 10.92
CA ILE A 52 -11.03 14.41 10.54
C ILE A 52 -11.10 15.74 11.30
N ARG A 53 -12.28 16.37 11.37
CA ARG A 53 -12.42 17.64 12.10
C ARG A 53 -12.09 17.50 13.59
N GLN A 54 -12.36 16.34 14.18
CA GLN A 54 -12.07 16.07 15.59
C GLN A 54 -10.58 15.80 15.85
N PHE A 55 -9.94 14.96 15.03
CA PHE A 55 -8.57 14.49 15.31
C PHE A 55 -7.47 15.28 14.60
N CYS A 56 -7.80 15.88 13.45
CA CYS A 56 -6.88 16.57 12.57
C CYS A 56 -7.49 17.89 12.09
N PRO A 57 -7.83 18.84 13.00
CA PRO A 57 -8.50 20.08 12.63
C PRO A 57 -7.70 20.92 11.63
N GLY A 58 -6.36 20.86 11.68
CA GLY A 58 -5.48 21.51 10.70
C GLY A 58 -5.68 20.96 9.28
N ILE A 59 -5.60 19.63 9.12
CA ILE A 59 -5.88 18.94 7.85
C ILE A 59 -7.30 19.29 7.37
N TYR A 60 -8.30 19.20 8.25
CA TYR A 60 -9.68 19.55 7.90
C TYR A 60 -9.79 20.98 7.34
N HIS A 61 -9.17 21.95 8.02
CA HIS A 61 -9.23 23.36 7.64
C HIS A 61 -8.55 23.63 6.30
N PHE A 62 -7.29 23.20 6.15
CA PHE A 62 -6.49 23.49 4.96
C PHE A 62 -6.95 22.72 3.73
N VAL A 63 -7.34 21.45 3.86
CA VAL A 63 -7.90 20.68 2.74
C VAL A 63 -9.24 21.26 2.29
N ARG A 64 -10.07 21.72 3.22
CA ARG A 64 -11.33 22.39 2.88
C ARG A 64 -11.09 23.72 2.17
N ALA A 65 -10.16 24.54 2.64
CA ALA A 65 -9.78 25.78 1.96
C ALA A 65 -9.24 25.50 0.55
N ALA A 66 -8.37 24.50 0.42
CA ALA A 66 -7.82 24.09 -0.87
C ALA A 66 -8.90 23.62 -1.86
N TYR A 67 -9.92 22.91 -1.38
CA TYR A 67 -11.07 22.53 -2.19
C TYR A 67 -11.97 23.72 -2.54
N GLN A 68 -12.14 24.70 -1.64
CA GLN A 68 -12.94 25.90 -1.92
C GLN A 68 -12.27 26.80 -2.96
N ASN A 69 -10.95 26.93 -2.88
CA ASN A 69 -10.12 27.75 -3.79
C ASN A 69 -9.58 26.96 -5.00
N ARG A 70 -10.16 25.79 -5.28
CA ARG A 70 -9.74 24.88 -6.33
C ARG A 70 -9.80 25.52 -7.71
N VAL A 71 -8.98 25.00 -8.62
CA VAL A 71 -9.06 25.30 -10.06
C VAL A 71 -9.76 24.14 -10.75
N GLU A 72 -10.76 24.46 -11.57
CA GLU A 72 -11.44 23.48 -12.41
C GLU A 72 -10.96 23.66 -13.87
N LYS A 73 -10.58 22.55 -14.51
CA LYS A 73 -10.24 22.53 -15.95
C LYS A 73 -11.08 21.49 -16.65
N SER A 74 -11.64 21.84 -17.79
CA SER A 74 -12.39 20.90 -18.62
C SER A 74 -11.58 20.52 -19.85
N ILE A 75 -11.37 19.22 -20.06
CA ILE A 75 -10.70 18.65 -21.25
C ILE A 75 -11.64 17.56 -21.77
N GLU A 76 -12.02 17.62 -23.05
CA GLU A 76 -12.86 16.59 -23.69
C GLU A 76 -14.13 16.21 -22.89
N ASN A 77 -14.82 17.20 -22.33
CA ASN A 77 -16.01 17.03 -21.46
C ASN A 77 -15.75 16.34 -20.10
N ILE A 78 -14.49 16.21 -19.69
CA ILE A 78 -14.10 15.75 -18.35
C ILE A 78 -13.65 16.96 -17.52
N THR A 79 -14.31 17.18 -16.38
CA THR A 79 -13.92 18.22 -15.41
C THR A 79 -12.90 17.66 -14.42
N PHE A 80 -11.71 18.25 -14.43
CA PHE A 80 -10.66 18.00 -13.47
C PHE A 80 -10.69 19.05 -12.37
N ILE A 81 -10.69 18.59 -11.13
CA ILE A 81 -10.59 19.43 -9.94
C ILE A 81 -9.15 19.37 -9.43
N TYR A 82 -8.49 20.53 -9.42
CA TYR A 82 -7.17 20.71 -8.84
C TYR A 82 -7.31 21.49 -7.53
N PRO A 83 -6.99 20.89 -6.37
CA PRO A 83 -6.94 21.64 -5.12
C PRO A 83 -6.01 22.84 -5.24
N ASN A 84 -6.33 23.94 -4.55
CA ASN A 84 -5.41 25.06 -4.47
C ASN A 84 -4.09 24.63 -3.82
N GLN A 85 -2.98 24.79 -4.54
CA GLN A 85 -1.67 24.35 -4.09
C GLN A 85 -1.24 25.02 -2.78
N ALA A 86 -1.32 26.35 -2.71
CA ALA A 86 -0.84 27.12 -1.55
C ALA A 86 -1.62 26.80 -0.27
N ASP A 87 -2.90 26.48 -0.37
CA ASP A 87 -3.69 26.02 0.78
C ASP A 87 -3.44 24.56 1.11
N PHE A 88 -3.27 23.69 0.11
CA PHE A 88 -3.03 22.27 0.34
C PHE A 88 -1.64 22.00 0.96
N GLU A 89 -0.61 22.75 0.58
CA GLU A 89 0.75 22.66 1.14
C GLU A 89 0.82 22.99 2.64
N LYS A 90 -0.17 23.71 3.18
CA LYS A 90 -0.28 23.98 4.62
C LYS A 90 -0.84 22.79 5.41
N SER A 91 -1.46 21.82 4.72
CA SER A 91 -1.96 20.61 5.37
C SER A 91 -0.81 19.72 5.80
N GLU A 92 -0.87 19.21 7.02
CA GLU A 92 0.06 18.19 7.50
C GLU A 92 -0.01 16.94 6.61
N SER A 93 1.16 16.34 6.35
CA SER A 93 1.30 15.06 5.66
C SER A 93 1.31 13.92 6.68
N GLN A 94 0.15 13.33 6.92
CA GLN A 94 -0.03 12.20 7.83
C GLN A 94 -0.86 11.11 7.17
N SER A 95 -0.54 9.84 7.42
CA SER A 95 -1.39 8.73 6.96
C SER A 95 -2.72 8.75 7.71
N ILE A 96 -3.79 8.34 7.03
CA ILE A 96 -5.12 8.25 7.64
C ILE A 96 -5.15 7.27 8.81
N ASP A 97 -4.32 6.23 8.77
CA ASP A 97 -4.19 5.18 9.77
C ASP A 97 -3.83 5.78 11.13
N TYR A 98 -2.73 6.54 11.20
CA TYR A 98 -2.30 7.27 12.41
C TYR A 98 -3.19 8.48 12.73
N ALA A 99 -3.51 9.27 11.71
CA ALA A 99 -4.18 10.55 11.90
C ALA A 99 -5.59 10.38 12.48
N VAL A 100 -6.31 9.37 12.00
CA VAL A 100 -7.74 9.18 12.24
C VAL A 100 -8.09 7.77 12.74
N ILE A 101 -7.66 6.71 12.05
CA ILE A 101 -8.21 5.36 12.27
C ILE A 101 -7.82 4.81 13.64
N GLU A 102 -6.58 4.95 14.09
CA GLU A 102 -6.14 4.55 15.44
C GLU A 102 -7.00 5.18 16.56
N LYS A 103 -7.38 6.45 16.38
CA LYS A 103 -8.14 7.23 17.38
C LYS A 103 -9.64 6.97 17.35
N CYS A 104 -10.17 6.38 16.26
CA CYS A 104 -11.60 6.20 16.07
C CYS A 104 -12.24 5.35 17.17
N ILE A 105 -11.58 4.27 17.58
CA ILE A 105 -12.14 3.32 18.54
C ILE A 105 -12.24 3.96 19.93
N GLU A 106 -11.17 4.62 20.39
CA GLU A 106 -11.15 5.33 21.68
C GLU A 106 -12.17 6.48 21.72
N ALA A 107 -12.42 7.10 20.57
CA ALA A 107 -13.38 8.19 20.43
C ALA A 107 -14.82 7.75 20.11
N ASN A 108 -15.14 6.46 20.32
CA ASN A 108 -16.48 5.88 20.12
C ASN A 108 -17.02 5.95 18.68
N PHE A 109 -16.16 5.99 17.68
CA PHE A 109 -16.57 5.73 16.30
C PHE A 109 -16.70 4.22 16.09
N SER A 110 -17.87 3.78 15.63
CA SER A 110 -18.10 2.37 15.31
C SER A 110 -17.21 1.92 14.15
N MET A 111 -16.31 0.97 14.41
CA MET A 111 -15.46 0.35 13.40
C MET A 111 -15.76 -1.14 13.27
N LYS A 112 -15.95 -1.59 12.03
CA LYS A 112 -16.12 -3.00 11.69
C LYS A 112 -15.12 -3.36 10.60
N MET A 113 -14.74 -4.62 10.56
CA MET A 113 -13.87 -5.18 9.53
C MET A 113 -14.56 -6.35 8.84
N ILE A 114 -14.09 -6.62 7.62
CA ILE A 114 -14.41 -7.80 6.85
C ILE A 114 -13.10 -8.52 6.62
N GLU A 115 -13.04 -9.80 6.97
CA GLU A 115 -11.87 -10.62 6.68
C GLU A 115 -11.75 -10.86 5.16
N LEU A 116 -10.56 -10.62 4.63
CA LEU A 116 -10.24 -10.89 3.23
C LEU A 116 -9.61 -12.28 3.13
N THR A 117 -10.34 -13.25 2.59
CA THR A 117 -9.88 -14.64 2.44
C THR A 117 -9.13 -14.90 1.12
N SER A 118 -8.68 -13.85 0.44
CA SER A 118 -7.93 -13.93 -0.82
C SER A 118 -6.46 -13.63 -0.57
N GLN A 119 -5.59 -14.03 -1.50
CA GLN A 119 -4.22 -13.53 -1.53
C GLN A 119 -4.25 -12.00 -1.66
N TRP A 120 -3.48 -11.33 -0.80
CA TRP A 120 -3.31 -9.89 -0.78
C TRP A 120 -1.85 -9.60 -0.43
N ASP A 121 -1.23 -8.71 -1.21
CA ASP A 121 0.11 -8.18 -1.01
C ASP A 121 0.03 -6.70 -1.39
N ASP A 122 0.65 -5.82 -0.60
CA ASP A 122 0.66 -4.38 -0.87
C ASP A 122 1.64 -4.00 -2.00
N LEU A 123 2.38 -4.98 -2.52
CA LEU A 123 3.44 -4.82 -3.53
C LEU A 123 4.43 -3.72 -3.12
N GLY A 124 4.69 -3.59 -1.82
CA GLY A 124 5.56 -2.57 -1.26
C GLY A 124 7.05 -2.76 -1.56
N SER A 125 7.44 -3.90 -2.14
CA SER A 125 8.84 -4.20 -2.46
C SER A 125 9.03 -5.04 -3.72
N PHE A 126 10.23 -5.01 -4.29
CA PHE A 126 10.59 -5.85 -5.44
C PHE A 126 10.58 -7.34 -5.09
N GLU A 127 10.86 -7.71 -3.84
CA GLU A 127 10.71 -9.07 -3.33
C GLU A 127 9.25 -9.55 -3.44
N SER A 128 8.26 -8.68 -3.20
CA SER A 128 6.85 -9.03 -3.42
C SER A 128 6.59 -9.39 -4.88
N ILE A 129 7.18 -8.65 -5.83
CA ILE A 129 7.09 -8.97 -7.26
C ILE A 129 7.68 -10.36 -7.52
N TRP A 130 8.86 -10.66 -6.99
CA TRP A 130 9.46 -12.00 -7.12
C TRP A 130 8.56 -13.10 -6.56
N LYS A 131 7.89 -12.87 -5.41
CA LYS A 131 6.99 -13.85 -4.79
C LYS A 131 5.78 -14.17 -5.66
N ILE A 132 5.13 -13.16 -6.24
CA ILE A 132 3.86 -13.33 -6.98
C ILE A 132 4.04 -13.75 -8.44
N ARG A 133 5.21 -13.51 -9.03
CA ARG A 133 5.47 -13.85 -10.43
C ARG A 133 5.85 -15.33 -10.60
N ASP A 134 5.56 -15.83 -11.79
CA ASP A 134 5.96 -17.16 -12.22
C ASP A 134 7.48 -17.25 -12.29
N LYS A 135 8.01 -18.32 -11.72
CA LYS A 135 9.45 -18.60 -11.67
C LYS A 135 9.79 -19.66 -12.70
N ASN A 136 10.97 -19.54 -13.29
CA ASN A 136 11.54 -20.64 -14.06
C ASN A 136 11.99 -21.78 -13.13
N ARG A 137 12.58 -22.83 -13.73
CA ARG A 137 13.00 -24.05 -12.99
C ARG A 137 14.05 -23.77 -11.91
N ASP A 138 14.84 -22.73 -12.09
CA ASP A 138 15.92 -22.33 -11.20
C ASP A 138 15.47 -21.25 -10.18
N GLY A 139 14.16 -20.97 -10.12
CA GLY A 139 13.59 -20.00 -9.19
C GLY A 139 13.71 -18.53 -9.64
N ASN A 140 14.17 -18.27 -10.86
CA ASN A 140 14.30 -16.90 -11.36
C ASN A 140 12.99 -16.36 -11.93
N VAL A 141 12.75 -15.08 -11.74
CA VAL A 141 11.76 -14.28 -12.45
C VAL A 141 12.50 -13.41 -13.46
N LEU A 142 12.26 -13.63 -14.76
CA LEU A 142 12.95 -12.96 -15.85
C LEU A 142 11.92 -12.29 -16.77
N GLU A 143 11.95 -10.96 -16.86
CA GLU A 143 11.05 -10.19 -17.73
C GLU A 143 11.86 -9.19 -18.57
N GLY A 144 11.84 -9.35 -19.90
CA GLY A 144 12.62 -8.54 -20.85
C GLY A 144 13.73 -9.34 -21.55
N ASN A 145 14.69 -8.63 -22.15
CA ASN A 145 15.80 -9.25 -22.89
C ASN A 145 16.89 -9.72 -21.92
N ILE A 146 16.73 -10.94 -21.39
CA ILE A 146 17.60 -11.46 -20.33
C ILE A 146 18.16 -12.83 -20.71
N LEU A 147 19.46 -12.99 -20.52
CA LEU A 147 20.14 -14.30 -20.58
C LEU A 147 20.75 -14.60 -19.22
N VAL A 148 20.53 -15.83 -18.75
CA VAL A 148 21.04 -16.30 -17.46
C VAL A 148 21.84 -17.58 -17.64
N LYS A 149 22.91 -17.75 -16.85
CA LYS A 149 23.72 -18.97 -16.83
C LYS A 149 24.13 -19.32 -15.41
N ASN A 150 23.68 -20.48 -14.93
CA ASN A 150 23.94 -20.94 -13.56
C ASN A 150 23.56 -19.88 -12.50
N CYS A 151 22.29 -19.49 -12.51
CA CYS A 151 21.73 -18.44 -11.65
C CYS A 151 20.42 -18.93 -11.04
N HIS A 152 20.17 -18.61 -9.78
CA HIS A 152 19.03 -19.09 -9.01
C HIS A 152 18.38 -17.98 -8.19
N ASN A 153 17.05 -18.06 -8.04
CA ASN A 153 16.27 -17.18 -7.16
C ASN A 153 16.43 -15.67 -7.42
N ASN A 154 16.73 -15.27 -8.66
CA ASN A 154 16.86 -13.85 -9.01
C ASN A 154 15.52 -13.25 -9.48
N LEU A 155 15.35 -11.95 -9.29
CA LEU A 155 14.39 -11.12 -10.02
C LEU A 155 15.18 -10.26 -10.99
N VAL A 156 14.97 -10.44 -12.29
CA VAL A 156 15.60 -9.62 -13.34
C VAL A 156 14.51 -9.03 -14.20
N LEU A 157 14.40 -7.71 -14.17
CA LEU A 157 13.46 -6.93 -14.97
C LEU A 157 14.27 -6.00 -15.88
N SER A 158 14.04 -6.09 -17.19
CA SER A 158 14.67 -5.20 -18.17
C SER A 158 13.63 -4.58 -19.09
N GLN A 159 13.67 -3.26 -19.21
CA GLN A 159 12.77 -2.51 -20.09
C GLN A 159 13.38 -2.29 -21.47
N ASN A 160 14.66 -1.89 -21.54
CA ASN A 160 15.26 -1.40 -22.79
C ASN A 160 16.55 -2.10 -23.17
N THR A 161 17.24 -2.73 -22.21
CA THR A 161 18.61 -3.19 -22.39
C THR A 161 18.73 -4.72 -22.32
N ASN A 162 19.76 -5.29 -22.94
CA ASN A 162 20.07 -6.71 -22.74
C ASN A 162 20.79 -6.91 -21.40
N ILE A 163 20.29 -7.82 -20.57
CA ILE A 163 20.94 -8.18 -19.30
C ILE A 163 21.47 -9.61 -19.41
N LEU A 164 22.76 -9.79 -19.12
CA LEU A 164 23.42 -11.09 -19.04
C LEU A 164 23.91 -11.28 -17.61
N ILE A 165 23.51 -12.38 -16.98
CA ILE A 165 23.96 -12.74 -15.64
C ILE A 165 24.48 -14.18 -15.60
N GLU A 166 25.58 -14.37 -14.88
CA GLU A 166 26.24 -15.67 -14.77
C GLU A 166 26.77 -15.88 -13.34
N ASN A 167 26.52 -17.06 -12.76
CA ASN A 167 27.01 -17.46 -11.43
C ASN A 167 26.61 -16.51 -10.30
N ILE A 168 25.39 -15.97 -10.35
CA ILE A 168 24.85 -15.10 -9.31
C ILE A 168 23.44 -15.53 -8.91
N ASP A 169 23.19 -15.48 -7.60
CA ASP A 169 21.95 -15.93 -6.98
C ASP A 169 21.41 -14.86 -6.03
N ASP A 170 20.11 -14.94 -5.73
CA ASP A 170 19.42 -14.11 -4.74
C ASP A 170 19.56 -12.58 -4.96
N LEU A 171 19.54 -12.13 -6.22
CA LEU A 171 19.59 -10.72 -6.57
C LEU A 171 18.27 -10.20 -7.14
N ILE A 172 18.05 -8.91 -6.92
CA ILE A 172 17.06 -8.08 -7.60
C ILE A 172 17.81 -7.15 -8.52
N ILE A 173 17.57 -7.29 -9.82
CA ILE A 173 18.14 -6.48 -10.89
C ILE A 173 16.97 -5.85 -11.65
N VAL A 174 16.87 -4.53 -11.61
CA VAL A 174 15.77 -3.79 -12.26
C VAL A 174 16.38 -2.70 -13.11
N GLU A 175 16.26 -2.83 -14.42
CA GLU A 175 16.63 -1.81 -15.40
C GLU A 175 15.40 -1.04 -15.86
N THR A 176 15.54 0.28 -15.87
CA THR A 176 14.55 1.24 -16.38
C THR A 176 15.25 2.32 -17.19
N SER A 177 14.50 3.17 -17.88
CA SER A 177 15.05 4.34 -18.57
C SER A 177 15.83 5.30 -17.65
N ASN A 178 15.56 5.28 -16.34
CA ASN A 178 16.15 6.20 -15.37
C ASN A 178 17.38 5.62 -14.66
N GLY A 179 17.70 4.35 -14.90
CA GLY A 179 18.85 3.68 -14.29
C GLY A 179 18.61 2.21 -13.94
N ILE A 180 19.63 1.61 -13.31
CA ILE A 180 19.66 0.20 -12.92
C ILE A 180 19.77 0.10 -11.40
N LEU A 181 18.86 -0.65 -10.78
CA LEU A 181 18.95 -1.08 -9.39
C LEU A 181 19.50 -2.50 -9.34
N ILE A 182 20.51 -2.72 -8.51
CA ILE A 182 21.01 -4.05 -8.15
C ILE A 182 21.08 -4.13 -6.63
N LYS A 183 20.38 -5.10 -6.03
CA LYS A 183 20.44 -5.37 -4.59
C LYS A 183 20.23 -6.84 -4.27
N ARG A 184 20.51 -7.26 -3.04
CA ARG A 184 20.19 -8.63 -2.57
C ARG A 184 18.70 -8.77 -2.28
N MET A 185 18.14 -9.95 -2.57
CA MET A 185 16.73 -10.31 -2.34
C MET A 185 16.33 -10.28 -0.85
N ASN A 186 17.26 -10.53 0.06
CA ASN A 186 17.00 -10.60 1.51
C ASN A 186 17.62 -9.44 2.29
N GLU A 187 17.96 -8.34 1.62
CA GLU A 187 18.49 -7.17 2.30
C GLU A 187 17.33 -6.32 2.83
N ASN A 188 17.04 -6.49 4.11
CA ASN A 188 16.12 -5.62 4.83
C ASN A 188 16.70 -4.21 4.81
N ASN A 189 15.97 -3.26 4.22
CA ASN A 189 16.25 -1.84 4.39
C ASN A 189 16.10 -1.51 5.88
N THR A 190 17.20 -1.57 6.64
CA THR A 190 17.30 -0.90 7.93
C THR A 190 17.11 0.59 7.67
N LYS A 191 15.90 1.08 7.95
CA LYS A 191 15.69 2.49 8.28
C LYS A 191 16.18 2.75 9.70
#